data_AF-A0A2K3PJJ9-F1
#
_entry.id   AF-A0A2K3PJJ9-F1
#
_cell.length_a   1.000
_cell.length_b   1.000
_cell.length_c   1.000
_cell.angle_alpha   90.00
_cell.angle_beta   90.00
_cell.angle_gamma   90.00
#
_symmetry.space_group_name_H-M   'P 1'
#
loop_
_entity.id
_entity.type
_entity.pdbx_description
1 polymer ?
#
loop_
_entity_poly.entity_id
_entity_poly.type
_entity_poly.pdbx_seq_one_letter_code
_entity_poly.pdbx_strand_id
1 'polypeptide(L)'
;MAELGFLFDKVVEEKNEISYEVAAHKEKVDNLALVLEDEKRSVEKFKLDARKLFDEKAEKERRVQELEKDRDLAVKKSYESVKVIDELKEKIDMVVKEKNEAEGVNSTQRTKILNLEIELQHVNDVLENLQNEEAKMRAKVGELEGNIGLAVEKENEMIVENSKLLAEKKEMEKSIQSLTEGRDSVNRTLDMVRIELENRQREVDEVNRARDEIEKVKVSCENEIVELQGEVSRLRGVVDELKLSCEEFEEKNNGLLSQVHHYRNAVGEVELERDNIRKEYDEEKNKVENLQSQVVEMEKKTELLLAEVQSYRNAVGEVELERDTIKMGYDEEKNKVENLQSQVVEMVGKIEQILAQVQSYKNAAEEVEIERDNIRKGYDEEKNKVDDLESHVAELKLKNDIIMKEFSGEKNKVANLELQVAELKEKIENAAADLIKMRSEKDKVNETNKELESGLDVTRRSLIATEQERDDLRAKFESSCVNSKQAFELLKSTAAHLSKESLELTPRSEKKHEEEIQSFAEELEAIKEAFKVKDEMVDDMKKQVVSLQRSVSDAHKGKNMWTGISSATAILAAALTAYIAKGR
;
A
#
# COMPACT_ATOMS: atom_id res chain seq x y z
N MET A 1 -364.93 -7.83 -131.88
CA MET A 1 -365.80 -6.69 -131.53
C MET A 1 -364.88 -5.56 -131.06
N ALA A 2 -365.41 -4.49 -130.48
CA ALA A 2 -364.79 -3.51 -129.57
C ALA A 2 -363.23 -3.39 -129.51
N GLU A 3 -362.63 -2.20 -129.66
CA GLU A 3 -363.21 -0.88 -129.99
C GLU A 3 -362.12 0.18 -130.32
N LEU A 4 -362.57 1.32 -130.89
CA LEU A 4 -362.04 2.71 -130.85
C LEU A 4 -360.55 3.06 -131.11
N GLY A 5 -360.33 4.23 -131.73
CA GLY A 5 -359.06 4.99 -131.61
C GLY A 5 -357.91 4.56 -132.52
N PHE A 6 -358.03 4.52 -133.85
CA PHE A 6 -357.86 5.70 -134.74
C PHE A 6 -356.56 6.49 -134.47
N LEU A 7 -356.50 7.09 -133.29
CA LEU A 7 -355.89 8.37 -132.96
C LEU A 7 -355.20 8.22 -131.60
N PHE A 8 -354.60 9.30 -131.11
CA PHE A 8 -353.78 9.31 -129.91
C PHE A 8 -352.76 8.15 -129.77
N ASP A 9 -352.01 7.82 -130.82
CA ASP A 9 -351.86 8.51 -132.12
C ASP A 9 -350.97 7.63 -133.01
N LYS A 10 -351.13 7.50 -134.33
CA LYS A 10 -350.62 8.41 -135.37
C LYS A 10 -349.36 9.21 -134.95
N VAL A 11 -349.45 10.38 -134.32
CA VAL A 11 -348.31 11.09 -133.66
C VAL A 11 -347.49 10.25 -132.65
N VAL A 12 -347.97 9.08 -132.21
CA VAL A 12 -347.30 8.20 -131.24
C VAL A 12 -346.85 6.89 -131.89
N GLU A 13 -347.50 6.45 -132.97
CA GLU A 13 -346.90 5.67 -134.07
C GLU A 13 -345.64 6.39 -134.58
N GLU A 14 -345.72 7.69 -134.92
CA GLU A 14 -344.57 8.54 -135.24
C GLU A 14 -343.54 8.54 -134.10
N LYS A 15 -343.90 9.03 -132.90
CA LYS A 15 -342.91 9.20 -131.83
C LYS A 15 -342.28 7.88 -131.37
N ASN A 16 -342.99 6.76 -131.48
CA ASN A 16 -342.47 5.45 -131.11
C ASN A 16 -341.69 4.78 -132.26
N GLU A 17 -342.11 4.91 -133.53
CA GLU A 17 -341.31 4.48 -134.68
C GLU A 17 -340.02 5.32 -134.77
N ILE A 18 -340.07 6.63 -134.50
CA ILE A 18 -338.90 7.52 -134.34
C ILE A 18 -338.02 7.10 -133.16
N SER A 19 -338.59 6.70 -132.01
CA SER A 19 -337.78 6.17 -130.90
C SER A 19 -337.19 4.79 -131.24
N TYR A 20 -337.81 4.05 -132.16
CA TYR A 20 -337.29 2.81 -132.73
C TYR A 20 -336.14 3.10 -133.71
N GLU A 21 -336.27 4.13 -134.55
CA GLU A 21 -335.21 4.63 -135.43
C GLU A 21 -333.98 5.05 -134.62
N VAL A 22 -334.15 5.88 -133.57
CA VAL A 22 -333.02 6.33 -132.72
C VAL A 22 -332.37 5.15 -131.98
N ALA A 23 -333.13 4.11 -131.61
CA ALA A 23 -332.58 2.87 -131.07
C ALA A 23 -331.75 2.10 -132.13
N ALA A 24 -332.33 1.84 -133.31
CA ALA A 24 -331.65 1.19 -134.44
C ALA A 24 -330.47 2.02 -135.01
N HIS A 25 -330.40 3.32 -134.68
CA HIS A 25 -329.24 4.18 -134.92
C HIS A 25 -328.15 3.99 -133.86
N LYS A 26 -328.50 3.97 -132.57
CA LYS A 26 -327.52 3.71 -131.51
C LYS A 26 -326.94 2.30 -131.60
N GLU A 27 -327.75 1.30 -131.95
CA GLU A 27 -327.33 -0.08 -132.23
C GLU A 27 -326.29 -0.19 -133.36
N LYS A 28 -326.35 0.72 -134.36
CA LYS A 28 -325.29 0.84 -135.37
C LYS A 28 -324.04 1.52 -134.82
N VAL A 29 -324.17 2.55 -133.98
CA VAL A 29 -323.02 3.20 -133.30
C VAL A 29 -322.30 2.21 -132.38
N ASP A 30 -323.02 1.31 -131.71
CA ASP A 30 -322.45 0.27 -130.85
C ASP A 30 -321.63 -0.76 -131.67
N ASN A 31 -322.10 -1.16 -132.86
CA ASN A 31 -321.31 -1.99 -133.79
C ASN A 31 -320.12 -1.24 -134.40
N LEU A 32 -320.24 0.06 -134.67
CA LEU A 32 -319.14 0.87 -135.21
C LEU A 32 -318.02 1.06 -134.17
N ALA A 33 -318.36 1.19 -132.88
CA ALA A 33 -317.39 1.16 -131.80
C ALA A 33 -316.71 -0.22 -131.69
N LEU A 34 -317.47 -1.32 -131.82
CA LEU A 34 -316.92 -2.69 -131.79
C LEU A 34 -315.85 -2.94 -132.88
N VAL A 35 -316.02 -2.42 -134.09
CA VAL A 35 -315.00 -2.53 -135.15
C VAL A 35 -313.80 -1.62 -134.89
N LEU A 36 -314.01 -0.40 -134.41
CA LEU A 36 -312.93 0.55 -134.12
C LEU A 36 -312.04 0.09 -132.93
N GLU A 37 -312.61 -0.68 -132.00
CA GLU A 37 -311.87 -1.38 -130.93
C GLU A 37 -310.98 -2.51 -131.50
N ASP A 38 -311.43 -3.22 -132.54
CA ASP A 38 -310.64 -4.26 -133.22
C ASP A 38 -309.54 -3.69 -134.14
N GLU A 39 -309.81 -2.53 -134.76
CA GLU A 39 -308.85 -1.82 -135.62
C GLU A 39 -307.73 -1.16 -134.81
N LYS A 40 -308.05 -0.58 -133.65
CA LYS A 40 -307.07 0.02 -132.72
C LYS A 40 -306.08 -1.02 -132.17
N ARG A 41 -306.54 -2.25 -131.89
CA ARG A 41 -305.67 -3.40 -131.54
C ARG A 41 -304.65 -3.72 -132.65
N SER A 42 -305.02 -3.54 -133.92
CA SER A 42 -304.13 -3.79 -135.06
C SER A 42 -302.94 -2.82 -135.10
N VAL A 43 -303.17 -1.53 -134.80
CA VAL A 43 -302.12 -0.50 -134.82
C VAL A 43 -301.10 -0.68 -133.67
N GLU A 44 -301.56 -1.07 -132.48
CA GLU A 44 -300.65 -1.39 -131.37
C GLU A 44 -299.76 -2.61 -131.67
N LYS A 45 -300.33 -3.63 -132.32
CA LYS A 45 -299.60 -4.84 -132.75
C LYS A 45 -298.42 -4.50 -133.68
N PHE A 46 -298.60 -3.58 -134.63
CA PHE A 46 -297.49 -3.13 -135.50
C PHE A 46 -296.43 -2.29 -134.77
N LYS A 47 -296.81 -1.46 -133.79
CA LYS A 47 -295.82 -0.77 -132.93
C LYS A 47 -294.97 -1.75 -132.12
N LEU A 48 -295.54 -2.90 -131.73
CA LEU A 48 -294.83 -3.96 -131.02
C LEU A 48 -293.75 -4.60 -131.92
N ASP A 49 -294.10 -4.96 -133.16
CA ASP A 49 -293.17 -5.62 -134.08
C ASP A 49 -292.11 -4.67 -134.67
N ALA A 50 -292.45 -3.39 -134.87
CA ALA A 50 -291.46 -2.35 -135.19
C ALA A 50 -290.40 -2.16 -134.08
N ARG A 51 -290.73 -2.49 -132.82
CA ARG A 51 -289.80 -2.49 -131.70
C ARG A 51 -288.79 -3.63 -131.80
N LYS A 52 -289.26 -4.86 -132.05
CA LYS A 52 -288.44 -6.08 -132.15
C LYS A 52 -287.31 -5.96 -133.19
N LEU A 53 -287.59 -5.34 -134.34
CA LEU A 53 -286.58 -5.11 -135.39
C LEU A 53 -285.45 -4.14 -134.95
N PHE A 54 -285.75 -3.21 -134.05
CA PHE A 54 -284.75 -2.29 -133.50
C PHE A 54 -283.84 -3.01 -132.50
N ASP A 55 -284.41 -3.89 -131.68
CA ASP A 55 -283.69 -4.75 -130.73
C ASP A 55 -282.77 -5.75 -131.47
N GLU A 56 -283.25 -6.39 -132.55
CA GLU A 56 -282.43 -7.27 -133.40
C GLU A 56 -281.25 -6.53 -134.06
N LYS A 57 -281.44 -5.28 -134.52
CA LYS A 57 -280.33 -4.49 -135.09
C LYS A 57 -279.24 -4.28 -134.03
N ALA A 58 -279.62 -3.85 -132.82
CA ALA A 58 -278.68 -3.64 -131.73
C ALA A 58 -277.93 -4.92 -131.34
N GLU A 59 -278.55 -6.10 -131.47
CA GLU A 59 -277.88 -7.37 -131.16
C GLU A 59 -276.85 -7.79 -132.23
N LYS A 60 -277.05 -7.46 -133.50
CA LYS A 60 -275.99 -7.65 -134.53
C LYS A 60 -274.81 -6.70 -134.31
N GLU A 61 -275.08 -5.46 -133.91
CA GLU A 61 -274.05 -4.44 -133.66
C GLU A 61 -273.11 -4.84 -132.50
N ARG A 62 -273.64 -5.54 -131.46
CA ARG A 62 -272.82 -6.15 -130.39
C ARG A 62 -271.87 -7.25 -130.89
N ARG A 63 -272.35 -8.16 -131.75
CA ARG A 63 -271.52 -9.29 -132.26
C ARG A 63 -270.33 -8.83 -133.09
N VAL A 64 -270.38 -7.64 -133.70
CA VAL A 64 -269.23 -7.06 -134.41
C VAL A 64 -268.14 -6.60 -133.43
N GLN A 65 -268.51 -5.92 -132.33
CA GLN A 65 -267.55 -5.50 -131.29
C GLN A 65 -266.88 -6.67 -130.56
N GLU A 66 -267.56 -7.82 -130.51
CA GLU A 66 -267.03 -9.05 -129.93
C GLU A 66 -265.87 -9.62 -130.78
N LEU A 67 -266.03 -9.66 -132.11
CA LEU A 67 -264.99 -10.12 -133.04
C LEU A 67 -263.76 -9.19 -133.11
N GLU A 68 -263.91 -7.88 -132.89
CA GLU A 68 -262.75 -6.97 -132.82
C GLU A 68 -261.87 -7.22 -131.59
N LYS A 69 -262.45 -7.60 -130.45
CA LYS A 69 -261.68 -7.94 -129.23
C LYS A 69 -260.83 -9.20 -129.42
N ASP A 70 -261.37 -10.22 -130.07
CA ASP A 70 -260.65 -11.48 -130.29
C ASP A 70 -259.47 -11.30 -131.25
N ARG A 71 -259.59 -10.43 -132.27
CA ARG A 71 -258.47 -10.01 -133.13
C ARG A 71 -257.33 -9.39 -132.30
N ASP A 72 -257.65 -8.42 -131.44
CA ASP A 72 -256.64 -7.66 -130.70
C ASP A 72 -255.97 -8.51 -129.61
N LEU A 73 -256.69 -9.47 -129.01
CA LEU A 73 -256.13 -10.50 -128.14
C LEU A 73 -255.12 -11.40 -128.87
N ALA A 74 -255.39 -11.80 -130.11
CA ALA A 74 -254.49 -12.64 -130.90
C ALA A 74 -253.17 -11.91 -131.25
N VAL A 75 -253.24 -10.64 -131.66
CA VAL A 75 -252.05 -9.81 -131.95
C VAL A 75 -251.18 -9.67 -130.70
N LYS A 76 -251.78 -9.43 -129.53
CA LYS A 76 -251.06 -9.28 -128.26
C LYS A 76 -250.26 -10.53 -127.89
N LYS A 77 -250.87 -11.71 -128.07
CA LYS A 77 -250.24 -13.02 -127.81
C LYS A 77 -249.06 -13.31 -128.74
N SER A 78 -249.09 -12.80 -129.98
CA SER A 78 -247.95 -12.86 -130.90
C SER A 78 -246.79 -11.99 -130.42
N TYR A 79 -247.06 -10.79 -129.94
CA TYR A 79 -246.04 -9.85 -129.44
C TYR A 79 -245.33 -10.37 -128.19
N GLU A 80 -246.09 -11.01 -127.29
CA GLU A 80 -245.57 -11.69 -126.09
C GLU A 80 -244.64 -12.85 -126.47
N SER A 81 -244.95 -13.62 -127.52
CA SER A 81 -244.10 -14.72 -127.99
C SER A 81 -242.76 -14.26 -128.58
N VAL A 82 -242.71 -13.10 -129.26
CA VAL A 82 -241.45 -12.51 -129.76
C VAL A 82 -240.57 -12.07 -128.59
N LYS A 83 -241.17 -11.44 -127.57
CA LYS A 83 -240.43 -10.96 -126.38
C LYS A 83 -239.72 -12.10 -125.63
N VAL A 84 -240.34 -13.28 -125.54
CA VAL A 84 -239.71 -14.48 -124.94
C VAL A 84 -238.51 -14.98 -125.75
N ILE A 85 -238.51 -14.80 -127.09
CA ILE A 85 -237.39 -15.21 -127.95
C ILE A 85 -236.17 -14.29 -127.74
N ASP A 86 -236.37 -12.99 -127.57
CA ASP A 86 -235.27 -12.07 -127.29
C ASP A 86 -234.74 -12.20 -125.84
N GLU A 87 -235.63 -12.42 -124.85
CA GLU A 87 -235.24 -12.76 -123.47
C GLU A 87 -234.47 -14.09 -123.35
N LEU A 88 -234.56 -14.98 -124.35
CA LEU A 88 -233.75 -16.21 -124.43
C LEU A 88 -232.40 -15.99 -125.12
N LYS A 89 -232.27 -15.02 -126.03
CA LYS A 89 -230.97 -14.65 -126.62
C LYS A 89 -230.03 -14.02 -125.59
N GLU A 90 -230.50 -13.03 -124.83
CA GLU A 90 -229.68 -12.37 -123.80
C GLU A 90 -229.11 -13.37 -122.78
N LYS A 91 -229.89 -14.40 -122.42
CA LYS A 91 -229.44 -15.46 -121.50
C LYS A 91 -228.36 -16.36 -122.11
N ILE A 92 -228.40 -16.62 -123.42
CA ILE A 92 -227.37 -17.41 -124.10
C ILE A 92 -226.06 -16.61 -124.20
N ASP A 93 -226.13 -15.31 -124.55
CA ASP A 93 -224.95 -14.46 -124.62
C ASP A 93 -224.27 -14.26 -123.25
N MET A 94 -225.03 -14.22 -122.14
CA MET A 94 -224.46 -14.26 -120.79
C MET A 94 -223.68 -15.55 -120.50
N VAL A 95 -224.25 -16.72 -120.81
CA VAL A 95 -223.59 -18.03 -120.54
C VAL A 95 -222.31 -18.21 -121.37
N VAL A 96 -222.27 -17.69 -122.60
CA VAL A 96 -221.04 -17.66 -123.42
C VAL A 96 -219.96 -16.79 -122.76
N LYS A 97 -220.35 -15.71 -122.08
CA LYS A 97 -219.44 -14.81 -121.37
C LYS A 97 -218.88 -15.47 -120.11
N GLU A 98 -219.72 -16.06 -119.27
CA GLU A 98 -219.33 -16.79 -118.05
C GLU A 98 -218.36 -17.95 -118.34
N LYS A 99 -218.58 -18.70 -119.45
CA LYS A 99 -217.64 -19.74 -119.89
C LYS A 99 -216.23 -19.20 -120.09
N ASN A 100 -216.09 -18.08 -120.80
CA ASN A 100 -214.79 -17.53 -121.17
C ASN A 100 -214.07 -16.93 -119.94
N GLU A 101 -214.79 -16.39 -118.97
CA GLU A 101 -214.23 -15.92 -117.70
C GLU A 101 -213.73 -17.10 -116.84
N ALA A 102 -214.46 -18.21 -116.76
CA ALA A 102 -214.03 -19.42 -116.07
C ALA A 102 -212.75 -20.06 -116.67
N GLU A 103 -212.63 -20.03 -118.00
CA GLU A 103 -211.47 -20.56 -118.73
C GLU A 103 -210.20 -19.74 -118.46
N GLY A 104 -210.33 -18.41 -118.29
CA GLY A 104 -209.26 -17.52 -117.87
C GLY A 104 -208.71 -17.83 -116.46
N VAL A 105 -209.59 -18.04 -115.48
CA VAL A 105 -209.18 -18.33 -114.09
C VAL A 105 -208.37 -19.64 -114.00
N ASN A 106 -208.79 -20.68 -114.74
CA ASN A 106 -208.13 -21.98 -114.72
C ASN A 106 -206.68 -21.91 -115.27
N SER A 107 -206.45 -21.13 -116.34
CA SER A 107 -205.09 -20.88 -116.84
C SER A 107 -204.19 -20.20 -115.81
N THR A 108 -204.75 -19.28 -115.02
CA THR A 108 -204.02 -18.52 -113.99
C THR A 108 -203.62 -19.39 -112.79
N GLN A 109 -204.43 -20.41 -112.45
CA GLN A 109 -204.13 -21.33 -111.36
C GLN A 109 -202.98 -22.29 -111.70
N ARG A 110 -202.91 -22.79 -112.94
CA ARG A 110 -201.80 -23.66 -113.39
C ARG A 110 -200.42 -23.00 -113.23
N THR A 111 -200.29 -21.72 -113.59
CA THR A 111 -199.01 -21.00 -113.47
C THR A 111 -198.54 -20.85 -112.02
N LYS A 112 -199.48 -20.76 -111.06
CA LYS A 112 -199.13 -20.67 -109.63
C LYS A 112 -198.62 -21.99 -109.06
N ILE A 113 -199.12 -23.13 -109.53
CA ILE A 113 -198.66 -24.45 -109.09
C ILE A 113 -197.21 -24.68 -109.53
N LEU A 114 -196.88 -24.39 -110.80
CA LEU A 114 -195.53 -24.50 -111.33
C LEU A 114 -194.49 -23.66 -110.56
N ASN A 115 -194.85 -22.44 -110.15
CA ASN A 115 -193.95 -21.62 -109.32
C ASN A 115 -193.70 -22.25 -107.94
N LEU A 116 -194.74 -22.79 -107.29
CA LEU A 116 -194.60 -23.44 -105.98
C LEU A 116 -193.79 -24.73 -106.05
N GLU A 117 -193.85 -25.47 -107.16
CA GLU A 117 -192.99 -26.64 -107.41
C GLU A 117 -191.50 -26.25 -107.53
N ILE A 118 -191.21 -25.12 -108.21
CA ILE A 118 -189.84 -24.57 -108.32
C ILE A 118 -189.32 -24.09 -106.95
N GLU A 119 -190.16 -23.40 -106.18
CA GLU A 119 -189.82 -22.94 -104.81
C GLU A 119 -189.55 -24.13 -103.87
N LEU A 120 -190.32 -25.22 -103.98
CA LEU A 120 -190.11 -26.45 -103.20
C LEU A 120 -188.77 -27.13 -103.53
N GLN A 121 -188.41 -27.23 -104.81
CA GLN A 121 -187.11 -27.76 -105.21
C GLN A 121 -185.96 -26.92 -104.63
N HIS A 122 -186.05 -25.59 -104.73
CA HIS A 122 -185.02 -24.69 -104.21
C HIS A 122 -184.80 -24.84 -102.70
N VAL A 123 -185.88 -24.98 -101.91
CA VAL A 123 -185.78 -25.24 -100.46
C VAL A 123 -185.12 -26.59 -100.16
N ASN A 124 -185.39 -27.62 -100.96
CA ASN A 124 -184.79 -28.94 -100.79
C ASN A 124 -183.29 -28.93 -101.11
N ASP A 125 -182.87 -28.24 -102.18
CA ASP A 125 -181.46 -28.04 -102.55
C ASP A 125 -180.69 -27.30 -101.44
N VAL A 126 -181.32 -26.30 -100.80
CA VAL A 126 -180.73 -25.58 -99.65
C VAL A 126 -180.58 -26.49 -98.43
N LEU A 127 -181.54 -27.38 -98.17
CA LEU A 127 -181.48 -28.33 -97.05
C LEU A 127 -180.32 -29.33 -97.18
N GLU A 128 -180.08 -29.88 -98.38
CA GLU A 128 -178.97 -30.79 -98.63
C GLU A 128 -177.61 -30.10 -98.44
N ASN A 129 -177.48 -28.83 -98.87
CA ASN A 129 -176.28 -28.04 -98.63
C ASN A 129 -176.02 -27.82 -97.13
N LEU A 130 -177.05 -27.45 -96.36
CA LEU A 130 -176.92 -27.24 -94.91
C LEU A 130 -176.56 -28.54 -94.16
N GLN A 131 -177.11 -29.69 -94.54
CA GLN A 131 -176.71 -30.98 -93.95
C GLN A 131 -175.25 -31.34 -94.26
N ASN A 132 -174.77 -31.04 -95.47
CA ASN A 132 -173.37 -31.20 -95.85
C ASN A 132 -172.43 -30.23 -95.13
N GLU A 133 -172.88 -29.02 -94.76
CA GLU A 133 -172.10 -28.12 -93.89
C GLU A 133 -172.11 -28.58 -92.43
N GLU A 134 -173.24 -29.05 -91.90
CA GLU A 134 -173.32 -29.58 -90.54
C GLU A 134 -172.35 -30.77 -90.35
N ALA A 135 -172.29 -31.69 -91.31
CA ALA A 135 -171.37 -32.82 -91.30
C ALA A 135 -169.89 -32.38 -91.26
N LYS A 136 -169.51 -31.36 -92.06
CA LYS A 136 -168.16 -30.77 -92.04
C LYS A 136 -167.84 -30.11 -90.69
N MET A 137 -168.82 -29.41 -90.10
CA MET A 137 -168.67 -28.77 -88.80
C MET A 137 -168.49 -29.79 -87.67
N ARG A 138 -169.28 -30.87 -87.64
CA ARG A 138 -169.09 -31.98 -86.67
C ARG A 138 -167.72 -32.63 -86.79
N ALA A 139 -167.26 -32.90 -88.01
CA ALA A 139 -165.91 -33.46 -88.24
C ALA A 139 -164.81 -32.52 -87.69
N LYS A 140 -164.97 -31.20 -87.89
CA LYS A 140 -164.03 -30.19 -87.39
C LYS A 140 -164.07 -30.00 -85.87
N VAL A 141 -165.23 -30.21 -85.23
CA VAL A 141 -165.32 -30.27 -83.76
C VAL A 141 -164.51 -31.45 -83.22
N GLY A 142 -164.67 -32.65 -83.76
CA GLY A 142 -163.88 -33.82 -83.34
C GLY A 142 -162.37 -33.67 -83.56
N GLU A 143 -161.97 -33.01 -84.65
CA GLU A 143 -160.57 -32.61 -84.89
C GLU A 143 -160.04 -31.67 -83.79
N LEU A 144 -160.83 -30.65 -83.41
CA LEU A 144 -160.46 -29.72 -82.34
C LEU A 144 -160.44 -30.38 -80.97
N GLU A 145 -161.38 -31.26 -80.65
CA GLU A 145 -161.41 -32.03 -79.40
C GLU A 145 -160.18 -32.93 -79.24
N GLY A 146 -159.76 -33.62 -80.32
CA GLY A 146 -158.51 -34.41 -80.33
C GLY A 146 -157.26 -33.54 -80.13
N ASN A 147 -157.19 -32.38 -80.77
CA ASN A 147 -156.09 -31.43 -80.59
C ASN A 147 -156.05 -30.84 -79.16
N ILE A 148 -157.21 -30.61 -78.52
CA ILE A 148 -157.29 -30.19 -77.12
C ILE A 148 -156.77 -31.29 -76.18
N GLY A 149 -157.11 -32.56 -76.43
CA GLY A 149 -156.59 -33.69 -75.65
C GLY A 149 -155.06 -33.75 -75.65
N LEU A 150 -154.45 -33.65 -76.84
CA LEU A 150 -152.98 -33.62 -76.98
C LEU A 150 -152.34 -32.37 -76.34
N ALA A 151 -153.03 -31.22 -76.37
CA ALA A 151 -152.55 -30.01 -75.71
C ALA A 151 -152.54 -30.15 -74.17
N VAL A 152 -153.58 -30.75 -73.59
CA VAL A 152 -153.68 -31.01 -72.14
C VAL A 152 -152.68 -32.08 -71.70
N GLU A 153 -152.46 -33.13 -72.48
CA GLU A 153 -151.45 -34.15 -72.17
C GLU A 153 -150.04 -33.51 -72.12
N LYS A 154 -149.71 -32.68 -73.11
CA LYS A 154 -148.46 -31.91 -73.15
C LYS A 154 -148.35 -30.86 -72.04
N GLU A 155 -149.44 -30.23 -71.63
CA GLU A 155 -149.46 -29.34 -70.45
C GLU A 155 -149.09 -30.09 -69.17
N ASN A 156 -149.62 -31.31 -69.00
CA ASN A 156 -149.26 -32.16 -67.86
C ASN A 156 -147.79 -32.61 -67.89
N GLU A 157 -147.24 -32.97 -69.06
CA GLU A 157 -145.80 -33.23 -69.22
C GLU A 157 -144.97 -32.01 -68.80
N MET A 158 -145.33 -30.82 -69.28
CA MET A 158 -144.66 -29.57 -68.91
C MET A 158 -144.80 -29.24 -67.41
N ILE A 159 -145.91 -29.56 -66.76
CA ILE A 159 -146.07 -29.39 -65.30
C ILE A 159 -145.10 -30.31 -64.55
N VAL A 160 -144.97 -31.57 -64.97
CA VAL A 160 -144.01 -32.52 -64.36
C VAL A 160 -142.57 -32.06 -64.59
N GLU A 161 -142.21 -31.65 -65.81
CA GLU A 161 -140.86 -31.13 -66.12
C GLU A 161 -140.53 -29.87 -65.31
N ASN A 162 -141.45 -28.89 -65.24
CA ASN A 162 -141.29 -27.71 -64.40
C ASN A 162 -141.12 -28.06 -62.91
N SER A 163 -141.83 -29.07 -62.40
CA SER A 163 -141.67 -29.51 -61.00
C SER A 163 -140.28 -30.08 -60.72
N LYS A 164 -139.71 -30.83 -61.69
CA LYS A 164 -138.36 -31.39 -61.63
C LYS A 164 -137.30 -30.29 -61.72
N LEU A 165 -137.42 -29.37 -62.68
CA LEU A 165 -136.51 -28.23 -62.85
C LEU A 165 -136.53 -27.30 -61.61
N LEU A 166 -137.68 -27.13 -60.97
CA LEU A 166 -137.81 -26.34 -59.73
C LEU A 166 -137.15 -27.03 -58.53
N ALA A 167 -137.20 -28.36 -58.46
CA ALA A 167 -136.45 -29.13 -57.45
C ALA A 167 -134.93 -29.04 -57.68
N GLU A 168 -134.46 -29.24 -58.92
CA GLU A 168 -133.05 -29.11 -59.31
C GLU A 168 -132.52 -27.69 -59.03
N LYS A 169 -133.29 -26.66 -59.40
CA LYS A 169 -132.97 -25.25 -59.08
C LYS A 169 -132.79 -25.03 -57.58
N LYS A 170 -133.66 -25.62 -56.74
CA LYS A 170 -133.61 -25.49 -55.28
C LYS A 170 -132.42 -26.23 -54.65
N GLU A 171 -131.92 -27.28 -55.29
CA GLU A 171 -130.67 -27.96 -54.89
C GLU A 171 -129.42 -27.19 -55.35
N MET A 172 -129.47 -26.63 -56.57
CA MET A 172 -128.45 -25.71 -57.09
C MET A 172 -128.30 -24.46 -56.21
N GLU A 173 -129.41 -23.87 -55.76
CA GLU A 173 -129.43 -22.73 -54.84
C GLU A 173 -128.78 -23.04 -53.48
N LYS A 174 -129.08 -24.21 -52.88
CA LYS A 174 -128.39 -24.67 -51.65
C LYS A 174 -126.89 -24.86 -51.88
N SER A 175 -126.52 -25.44 -53.02
CA SER A 175 -125.13 -25.70 -53.38
C SER A 175 -124.36 -24.38 -53.54
N ILE A 176 -124.93 -23.41 -54.26
CA ILE A 176 -124.40 -22.04 -54.39
C ILE A 176 -124.28 -21.36 -53.03
N GLN A 177 -125.26 -21.50 -52.13
CA GLN A 177 -125.17 -20.92 -50.79
C GLN A 177 -124.02 -21.52 -49.98
N SER A 178 -123.90 -22.87 -49.93
CA SER A 178 -122.80 -23.53 -49.20
C SER A 178 -121.41 -23.19 -49.76
N LEU A 179 -121.28 -23.05 -51.08
CA LEU A 179 -120.05 -22.58 -51.73
C LEU A 179 -119.76 -21.10 -51.45
N THR A 180 -120.79 -20.28 -51.30
CA THR A 180 -120.66 -18.86 -50.93
C THR A 180 -120.18 -18.72 -49.49
N GLU A 181 -120.78 -19.46 -48.55
CA GLU A 181 -120.37 -19.51 -47.14
C GLU A 181 -118.95 -20.08 -46.99
N GLY A 182 -118.61 -21.11 -47.78
CA GLY A 182 -117.25 -21.66 -47.88
C GLY A 182 -116.23 -20.65 -48.40
N ARG A 183 -116.52 -19.97 -49.52
CA ARG A 183 -115.71 -18.88 -50.08
C ARG A 183 -115.47 -17.78 -49.04
N ASP A 184 -116.51 -17.35 -48.34
CA ASP A 184 -116.41 -16.27 -47.36
C ASP A 184 -115.65 -16.69 -46.10
N SER A 185 -115.67 -17.99 -45.76
CA SER A 185 -114.78 -18.55 -44.74
C SER A 185 -113.32 -18.53 -45.20
N VAL A 186 -113.04 -18.95 -46.45
CA VAL A 186 -111.69 -18.93 -47.03
C VAL A 186 -111.14 -17.50 -47.11
N ASN A 187 -111.94 -16.53 -47.55
CA ASN A 187 -111.54 -15.12 -47.58
C ASN A 187 -111.14 -14.60 -46.19
N ARG A 188 -111.95 -14.87 -45.15
CA ARG A 188 -111.60 -14.51 -43.76
C ARG A 188 -110.28 -15.14 -43.29
N THR A 189 -110.01 -16.39 -43.65
CA THR A 189 -108.71 -17.02 -43.33
C THR A 189 -107.55 -16.42 -44.12
N LEU A 190 -107.77 -16.02 -45.38
CA LEU A 190 -106.75 -15.41 -46.23
C LEU A 190 -106.39 -14.00 -45.75
N ASP A 191 -107.37 -13.19 -45.36
CA ASP A 191 -107.16 -11.88 -44.74
C ASP A 191 -106.40 -12.00 -43.40
N MET A 192 -106.73 -13.01 -42.58
CA MET A 192 -106.03 -13.28 -41.32
C MET A 192 -104.56 -13.70 -41.55
N VAL A 193 -104.31 -14.62 -42.50
CA VAL A 193 -102.96 -15.02 -42.89
C VAL A 193 -102.16 -13.85 -43.47
N ARG A 194 -102.81 -12.96 -44.23
CA ARG A 194 -102.19 -11.74 -44.75
C ARG A 194 -101.79 -10.77 -43.64
N ILE A 195 -102.66 -10.54 -42.67
CA ILE A 195 -102.34 -9.70 -41.50
C ILE A 195 -101.18 -10.30 -40.71
N GLU A 196 -101.14 -11.63 -40.52
CA GLU A 196 -99.98 -12.24 -39.85
C GLU A 196 -98.70 -12.14 -40.72
N LEU A 197 -98.76 -12.31 -42.03
CA LEU A 197 -97.61 -12.11 -42.92
C LEU A 197 -97.06 -10.68 -42.84
N GLU A 198 -97.93 -9.67 -42.82
CA GLU A 198 -97.59 -8.25 -42.63
C GLU A 198 -97.05 -7.97 -41.21
N ASN A 199 -97.41 -8.77 -40.20
CA ASN A 199 -96.78 -8.73 -38.87
C ASN A 199 -95.39 -9.39 -38.88
N ARG A 200 -95.24 -10.58 -39.47
CA ARG A 200 -93.94 -11.29 -39.57
C ARG A 200 -92.91 -10.49 -40.38
N GLN A 201 -93.34 -9.78 -41.42
CA GLN A 201 -92.43 -8.88 -42.16
C GLN A 201 -91.91 -7.75 -41.26
N ARG A 202 -92.76 -7.18 -40.38
CA ARG A 202 -92.33 -6.16 -39.42
C ARG A 202 -91.38 -6.72 -38.35
N GLU A 203 -91.65 -7.91 -37.83
CA GLU A 203 -90.73 -8.64 -36.93
C GLU A 203 -89.36 -8.83 -37.62
N VAL A 204 -89.34 -9.28 -38.88
CA VAL A 204 -88.12 -9.45 -39.68
C VAL A 204 -87.40 -8.13 -39.92
N ASP A 205 -88.11 -7.04 -40.24
CA ASP A 205 -87.52 -5.72 -40.44
C ASP A 205 -86.89 -5.16 -39.17
N GLU A 206 -87.49 -5.39 -38.00
CA GLU A 206 -86.92 -5.00 -36.70
C GLU A 206 -85.70 -5.84 -36.33
N VAL A 207 -85.73 -7.15 -36.55
CA VAL A 207 -84.56 -8.04 -36.37
C VAL A 207 -83.41 -7.66 -37.31
N ASN A 208 -83.70 -7.26 -38.55
CA ASN A 208 -82.70 -6.74 -39.48
C ASN A 208 -82.04 -5.45 -38.96
N ARG A 209 -82.83 -4.48 -38.45
CA ARG A 209 -82.27 -3.25 -37.84
C ARG A 209 -81.40 -3.56 -36.63
N ALA A 210 -81.86 -4.45 -35.74
CA ALA A 210 -81.11 -4.86 -34.55
C ALA A 210 -79.78 -5.54 -34.94
N ARG A 211 -79.76 -6.41 -35.97
CA ARG A 211 -78.52 -6.98 -36.53
C ARG A 211 -77.59 -5.87 -37.02
N ASP A 212 -78.10 -4.90 -37.77
CA ASP A 212 -77.30 -3.82 -38.38
C ASP A 212 -76.80 -2.78 -37.35
N GLU A 213 -77.35 -2.79 -36.14
CA GLU A 213 -76.82 -2.08 -34.97
C GLU A 213 -75.77 -2.91 -34.24
N ILE A 214 -76.01 -4.20 -34.03
CA ILE A 214 -75.06 -5.15 -33.42
C ILE A 214 -73.77 -5.22 -34.25
N GLU A 215 -73.83 -5.28 -35.58
CA GLU A 215 -72.63 -5.35 -36.43
C GLU A 215 -71.79 -4.06 -36.34
N LYS A 216 -72.41 -2.88 -36.18
CA LYS A 216 -71.68 -1.62 -35.94
C LYS A 216 -70.95 -1.64 -34.60
N VAL A 217 -71.60 -2.13 -33.55
CA VAL A 217 -70.99 -2.26 -32.21
C VAL A 217 -69.85 -3.29 -32.26
N LYS A 218 -70.06 -4.43 -32.91
CA LYS A 218 -69.03 -5.45 -33.15
C LYS A 218 -67.80 -4.86 -33.85
N VAL A 219 -67.97 -4.16 -34.98
CA VAL A 219 -66.85 -3.52 -35.70
C VAL A 219 -66.15 -2.47 -34.85
N SER A 220 -66.88 -1.72 -34.01
CA SER A 220 -66.29 -0.78 -33.06
C SER A 220 -65.41 -1.47 -32.02
N CYS A 221 -65.87 -2.58 -31.43
CA CYS A 221 -65.09 -3.37 -30.48
C CYS A 221 -63.93 -4.13 -31.15
N GLU A 222 -64.08 -4.59 -32.39
CA GLU A 222 -62.99 -5.20 -33.18
C GLU A 222 -61.86 -4.20 -33.44
N ASN A 223 -62.18 -2.93 -33.72
CA ASN A 223 -61.19 -1.85 -33.83
C ASN A 223 -60.49 -1.57 -32.49
N GLU A 224 -61.25 -1.45 -31.39
CA GLU A 224 -60.70 -1.22 -30.03
C GLU A 224 -59.77 -2.36 -29.59
N ILE A 225 -60.10 -3.61 -29.93
CA ILE A 225 -59.23 -4.78 -29.71
C ILE A 225 -57.92 -4.66 -30.51
N VAL A 226 -57.96 -4.17 -31.75
CA VAL A 226 -56.75 -3.96 -32.57
C VAL A 226 -55.88 -2.83 -32.01
N GLU A 227 -56.47 -1.73 -31.53
CA GLU A 227 -55.73 -0.65 -30.87
C GLU A 227 -55.06 -1.13 -29.57
N LEU A 228 -55.79 -1.88 -28.73
CA LEU A 228 -55.24 -2.49 -27.51
C LEU A 228 -54.14 -3.52 -27.81
N GLN A 229 -54.25 -4.31 -28.88
CA GLN A 229 -53.18 -5.21 -29.34
C GLN A 229 -51.94 -4.43 -29.80
N GLY A 230 -52.13 -3.28 -30.45
CA GLY A 230 -51.06 -2.35 -30.81
C GLY A 230 -50.31 -1.84 -29.57
N GLU A 231 -51.04 -1.34 -28.57
CA GLU A 231 -50.42 -0.83 -27.32
C GLU A 231 -49.76 -1.95 -26.50
N VAL A 232 -50.35 -3.14 -26.41
CA VAL A 232 -49.70 -4.32 -25.79
C VAL A 232 -48.40 -4.70 -26.51
N SER A 233 -48.36 -4.56 -27.84
CA SER A 233 -47.14 -4.81 -28.62
C SER A 233 -46.08 -3.73 -28.37
N ARG A 234 -46.48 -2.46 -28.28
CA ARG A 234 -45.60 -1.33 -27.95
C ARG A 234 -45.03 -1.43 -26.54
N LEU A 235 -45.87 -1.75 -25.55
CA LEU A 235 -45.46 -1.96 -24.16
C LEU A 235 -44.50 -3.15 -24.02
N ARG A 236 -44.70 -4.22 -24.80
CA ARG A 236 -43.75 -5.35 -24.84
C ARG A 236 -42.38 -4.92 -25.34
N GLY A 237 -42.31 -4.17 -26.44
CA GLY A 237 -41.05 -3.61 -26.93
C GLY A 237 -40.33 -2.75 -25.89
N VAL A 238 -41.06 -1.90 -25.16
CA VAL A 238 -40.50 -1.11 -24.04
C VAL A 238 -39.99 -2.00 -22.91
N VAL A 239 -40.66 -3.10 -22.58
CA VAL A 239 -40.20 -4.06 -21.54
C VAL A 239 -38.94 -4.79 -21.98
N ASP A 240 -38.85 -5.22 -23.24
CA ASP A 240 -37.66 -5.90 -23.79
C ASP A 240 -36.46 -4.93 -23.84
N GLU A 241 -36.67 -3.68 -24.23
CA GLU A 241 -35.66 -2.62 -24.28
C GLU A 241 -35.18 -2.20 -22.87
N LEU A 242 -36.10 -2.11 -21.89
CA LEU A 242 -35.76 -1.87 -20.49
C LEU A 242 -34.94 -3.04 -19.89
N LYS A 243 -35.28 -4.28 -20.27
CA LYS A 243 -34.58 -5.49 -19.82
C LYS A 243 -33.14 -5.55 -20.34
N LEU A 244 -32.91 -5.23 -21.62
CA LEU A 244 -31.57 -5.07 -22.18
C LEU A 244 -30.76 -3.98 -21.45
N SER A 245 -31.41 -2.86 -21.10
CA SER A 245 -30.76 -1.80 -20.32
C SER A 245 -30.37 -2.28 -18.91
N CYS A 246 -31.22 -3.07 -18.24
CA CYS A 246 -30.87 -3.71 -16.95
C CYS A 246 -29.66 -4.65 -17.08
N GLU A 247 -29.61 -5.48 -18.12
CA GLU A 247 -28.48 -6.40 -18.37
C GLU A 247 -27.16 -5.63 -18.61
N GLU A 248 -27.18 -4.53 -19.37
CA GLU A 248 -26.04 -3.61 -19.49
C GLU A 248 -25.62 -2.98 -18.15
N PHE A 249 -26.58 -2.60 -17.30
CA PHE A 249 -26.28 -2.02 -15.99
C PHE A 249 -25.68 -3.04 -15.03
N GLU A 250 -26.12 -4.31 -15.06
CA GLU A 250 -25.51 -5.39 -14.29
C GLU A 250 -24.06 -5.65 -14.73
N GLU A 251 -23.79 -5.71 -16.04
CA GLU A 251 -22.41 -5.88 -16.54
C GLU A 251 -21.50 -4.71 -16.13
N LYS A 252 -21.96 -3.46 -16.28
CA LYS A 252 -21.23 -2.26 -15.82
C LYS A 252 -20.96 -2.29 -14.32
N ASN A 253 -21.94 -2.73 -13.50
CA ASN A 253 -21.78 -2.81 -12.05
C ASN A 253 -20.80 -3.92 -11.63
N ASN A 254 -20.80 -5.06 -12.32
CA ASN A 254 -19.81 -6.14 -12.14
C ASN A 254 -18.38 -5.67 -12.53
N GLY A 255 -18.26 -4.89 -13.60
CA GLY A 255 -17.00 -4.24 -13.98
C GLY A 255 -16.49 -3.26 -12.92
N LEU A 256 -17.37 -2.41 -12.38
CA LEU A 256 -17.04 -1.48 -11.29
C LEU A 256 -16.66 -2.20 -9.99
N LEU A 257 -17.38 -3.27 -9.60
CA LEU A 257 -17.01 -4.11 -8.46
C LEU A 257 -15.61 -4.71 -8.61
N SER A 258 -15.26 -5.15 -9.82
CA SER A 258 -13.93 -5.68 -10.14
C SER A 258 -12.84 -4.61 -10.00
N GLN A 259 -13.08 -3.39 -10.47
CA GLN A 259 -12.17 -2.25 -10.28
C GLN A 259 -12.02 -1.87 -8.80
N VAL A 260 -13.13 -1.81 -8.05
CA VAL A 260 -13.11 -1.54 -6.59
C VAL A 260 -12.29 -2.59 -5.84
N HIS A 261 -12.39 -3.86 -6.23
CA HIS A 261 -11.57 -4.91 -5.62
C HIS A 261 -10.08 -4.78 -5.97
N HIS A 262 -9.75 -4.41 -7.21
CA HIS A 262 -8.37 -4.11 -7.62
C HIS A 262 -7.78 -2.95 -6.80
N TYR A 263 -8.49 -1.83 -6.70
CA TYR A 263 -8.03 -0.68 -5.91
C TYR A 263 -7.92 -1.00 -4.41
N ARG A 264 -8.83 -1.81 -3.84
CA ARG A 264 -8.72 -2.29 -2.46
C ARG A 264 -7.44 -3.09 -2.23
N ASN A 265 -7.07 -3.97 -3.15
CA ASN A 265 -5.87 -4.79 -3.04
C ASN A 265 -4.60 -3.91 -3.12
N ALA A 266 -4.52 -3.02 -4.12
CA ALA A 266 -3.40 -2.10 -4.28
C ALA A 266 -3.22 -1.14 -3.09
N VAL A 267 -4.31 -0.69 -2.45
CA VAL A 267 -4.22 0.07 -1.19
C VAL A 267 -3.60 -0.78 -0.09
N GLY A 268 -4.02 -2.03 0.09
CA GLY A 268 -3.45 -2.94 1.09
C GLY A 268 -1.96 -3.22 0.89
N GLU A 269 -1.50 -3.31 -0.36
CA GLU A 269 -0.08 -3.42 -0.71
C GLU A 269 0.72 -2.16 -0.29
N VAL A 270 0.20 -0.97 -0.60
CA VAL A 270 0.80 0.31 -0.21
C VAL A 270 0.80 0.52 1.31
N GLU A 271 -0.22 0.03 2.03
CA GLU A 271 -0.23 0.08 3.50
C GLU A 271 0.85 -0.82 4.11
N LEU A 272 1.08 -2.01 3.55
CA LEU A 272 2.17 -2.92 3.98
C LEU A 272 3.55 -2.34 3.66
N GLU A 273 3.73 -1.71 2.50
CA GLU A 273 4.97 -1.02 2.13
C GLU A 273 5.26 0.15 3.10
N ARG A 274 4.28 1.04 3.32
CA ARG A 274 4.35 2.14 4.29
C ARG A 274 4.75 1.65 5.68
N ASP A 275 4.12 0.57 6.16
CA ASP A 275 4.35 0.04 7.51
C ASP A 275 5.68 -0.71 7.63
N ASN A 276 6.31 -1.11 6.53
CA ASN A 276 7.69 -1.60 6.51
C ASN A 276 8.71 -0.45 6.46
N ILE A 277 8.53 0.53 5.56
CA ILE A 277 9.36 1.75 5.49
C ILE A 277 9.39 2.46 6.86
N ARG A 278 8.26 2.45 7.59
CA ARG A 278 8.19 3.02 8.94
C ARG A 278 9.08 2.29 9.95
N LYS A 279 9.14 0.95 9.91
CA LYS A 279 10.04 0.16 10.78
C LYS A 279 11.50 0.45 10.46
N GLU A 280 11.85 0.47 9.17
CA GLU A 280 13.21 0.79 8.71
C GLU A 280 13.63 2.21 9.14
N TYR A 281 12.72 3.19 9.06
CA TYR A 281 12.93 4.53 9.57
C TYR A 281 13.13 4.57 11.09
N ASP A 282 12.27 3.90 11.86
CA ASP A 282 12.38 3.85 13.33
C ASP A 282 13.67 3.12 13.77
N GLU A 283 14.10 2.07 13.05
CA GLU A 283 15.39 1.39 13.25
C GLU A 283 16.58 2.31 12.95
N GLU A 284 16.58 3.03 11.83
CA GLU A 284 17.67 3.95 11.47
C GLU A 284 17.74 5.15 12.42
N LYS A 285 16.59 5.68 12.85
CA LYS A 285 16.50 6.71 13.89
C LYS A 285 17.15 6.26 15.20
N ASN A 286 16.93 5.01 15.63
CA ASN A 286 17.58 4.46 16.82
C ASN A 286 19.12 4.32 16.64
N LYS A 287 19.61 4.03 15.43
CA LYS A 287 21.06 4.04 15.12
C LYS A 287 21.64 5.45 15.22
N VAL A 288 20.93 6.46 14.70
CA VAL A 288 21.34 7.87 14.78
C VAL A 288 21.41 8.37 16.22
N GLU A 289 20.42 8.05 17.06
CA GLU A 289 20.41 8.43 18.49
C GLU A 289 21.57 7.78 19.28
N ASN A 290 21.92 6.52 18.96
CA ASN A 290 23.11 5.85 19.50
C ASN A 290 24.42 6.52 19.04
N LEU A 291 24.55 6.83 17.74
CA LEU A 291 25.73 7.53 17.21
C LEU A 291 25.89 8.95 17.81
N GLN A 292 24.81 9.70 17.97
CA GLN A 292 24.82 10.99 18.67
C GLN A 292 25.32 10.85 20.13
N SER A 293 24.87 9.82 20.83
CA SER A 293 25.32 9.53 22.20
C SER A 293 26.82 9.23 22.26
N GLN A 294 27.36 8.50 21.28
CA GLN A 294 28.79 8.22 21.17
C GLN A 294 29.62 9.47 20.81
N VAL A 295 29.09 10.36 19.95
CA VAL A 295 29.74 11.64 19.62
C VAL A 295 29.89 12.49 20.88
N VAL A 296 28.85 12.65 21.69
CA VAL A 296 28.90 13.42 22.96
C VAL A 296 29.92 12.82 23.95
N GLU A 297 30.06 11.49 24.00
CA GLU A 297 31.10 10.85 24.82
C GLU A 297 32.51 11.15 24.31
N MET A 298 32.71 11.18 22.99
CA MET A 298 33.99 11.50 22.34
C MET A 298 34.35 12.99 22.42
N GLU A 299 33.38 13.89 22.33
CA GLU A 299 33.55 15.32 22.57
C GLU A 299 34.07 15.56 24.00
N LYS A 300 33.43 14.92 25.00
CA LYS A 300 33.86 15.01 26.40
C LYS A 300 35.26 14.43 26.65
N LYS A 301 35.64 13.34 25.98
CA LYS A 301 37.01 12.80 26.02
C LYS A 301 38.02 13.79 25.40
N THR A 302 37.63 14.46 24.32
CA THR A 302 38.45 15.47 23.65
C THR A 302 38.65 16.71 24.54
N GLU A 303 37.61 17.16 25.23
CA GLU A 303 37.68 18.26 26.20
C GLU A 303 38.64 17.95 27.37
N LEU A 304 38.57 16.73 27.92
CA LEU A 304 39.51 16.27 28.96
C LEU A 304 40.96 16.23 28.47
N LEU A 305 41.20 15.70 27.27
CA LEU A 305 42.55 15.67 26.67
C LEU A 305 43.09 17.07 26.37
N LEU A 306 42.24 18.02 25.96
CA LEU A 306 42.63 19.42 25.77
C LEU A 306 43.03 20.09 27.09
N ALA A 307 42.32 19.80 28.18
CA ALA A 307 42.69 20.28 29.52
C ALA A 307 44.03 19.68 30.00
N GLU A 308 44.27 18.38 29.75
CA GLU A 308 45.53 17.71 30.07
C GLU A 308 46.70 18.28 29.27
N VAL A 309 46.54 18.47 27.95
CA VAL A 309 47.53 19.11 27.07
C VAL A 309 47.84 20.54 27.52
N GLN A 310 46.84 21.32 27.95
CA GLN A 310 47.08 22.66 28.49
C GLN A 310 47.82 22.61 29.84
N SER A 311 47.60 21.60 30.68
CA SER A 311 48.35 21.39 31.91
C SER A 311 49.82 21.05 31.63
N TYR A 312 50.11 20.13 30.71
CA TYR A 312 51.48 19.85 30.27
C TYR A 312 52.15 21.08 29.65
N ARG A 313 51.43 21.87 28.86
CA ARG A 313 51.93 23.11 28.26
C ARG A 313 52.36 24.14 29.33
N ASN A 314 51.59 24.27 30.41
CA ASN A 314 51.95 25.13 31.53
C ASN A 314 53.24 24.62 32.22
N ALA A 315 53.30 23.33 32.54
CA ALA A 315 54.46 22.72 33.19
C ALA A 315 55.75 22.80 32.34
N VAL A 316 55.63 22.68 31.00
CA VAL A 316 56.76 22.95 30.09
C VAL A 316 57.22 24.39 30.21
N GLY A 317 56.31 25.37 30.24
CA GLY A 317 56.65 26.78 30.41
C GLY A 317 57.36 27.08 31.75
N GLU A 318 56.98 26.39 32.83
CA GLU A 318 57.69 26.47 34.12
C GLU A 318 59.11 25.91 34.02
N VAL A 319 59.30 24.73 33.39
CA VAL A 319 60.62 24.13 33.14
C VAL A 319 61.49 24.98 32.21
N GLU A 320 60.91 25.71 31.24
CA GLU A 320 61.65 26.65 30.41
C GLU A 320 62.16 27.86 31.21
N LEU A 321 61.37 28.37 32.16
CA LEU A 321 61.80 29.44 33.07
C LEU A 321 62.88 28.98 34.06
N GLU A 322 62.78 27.75 34.58
CA GLU A 322 63.85 27.14 35.39
C GLU A 322 65.14 26.97 34.58
N ARG A 323 65.05 26.42 33.35
CA ARG A 323 66.17 26.28 32.41
C ARG A 323 66.87 27.62 32.18
N ASP A 324 66.13 28.67 31.90
CA ASP A 324 66.68 29.99 31.58
C ASP A 324 67.30 30.65 32.83
N THR A 325 66.73 30.41 34.01
CA THR A 325 67.31 30.82 35.30
C THR A 325 68.63 30.09 35.59
N ILE A 326 68.67 28.77 35.41
CA ILE A 326 69.89 27.95 35.53
C ILE A 326 70.95 28.40 34.51
N LYS A 327 70.54 28.74 33.28
CA LYS A 327 71.42 29.23 32.24
C LYS A 327 72.08 30.56 32.61
N MET A 328 71.33 31.52 33.15
CA MET A 328 71.90 32.76 33.70
C MET A 328 72.93 32.48 34.80
N GLY A 329 72.61 31.59 35.76
CA GLY A 329 73.53 31.21 36.83
C GLY A 329 74.81 30.53 36.32
N TYR A 330 74.68 29.66 35.32
CA TYR A 330 75.83 29.04 34.64
C TYR A 330 76.72 30.08 33.95
N ASP A 331 76.14 31.05 33.22
CA ASP A 331 76.93 32.08 32.54
C ASP A 331 77.59 33.05 33.53
N GLU A 332 76.94 33.36 34.66
CA GLU A 332 77.57 34.11 35.75
C GLU A 332 78.77 33.36 36.36
N GLU A 333 78.62 32.06 36.65
CA GLU A 333 79.70 31.25 37.21
C GLU A 333 80.83 31.02 36.21
N LYS A 334 80.52 30.84 34.92
CA LYS A 334 81.50 30.83 33.83
C LYS A 334 82.32 32.13 33.80
N ASN A 335 81.67 33.29 33.94
CA ASN A 335 82.38 34.57 33.98
C ASN A 335 83.29 34.71 35.22
N LYS A 336 82.90 34.13 36.37
CA LYS A 336 83.78 34.04 37.56
C LYS A 336 84.99 33.14 37.29
N VAL A 337 84.78 31.99 36.63
CA VAL A 337 85.87 31.08 36.24
C VAL A 337 86.84 31.75 35.27
N GLU A 338 86.37 32.48 34.26
CA GLU A 338 87.21 33.21 33.31
C GLU A 338 88.02 34.34 33.98
N ASN A 339 87.42 35.04 34.96
CA ASN A 339 88.12 36.00 35.81
C ASN A 339 89.20 35.32 36.70
N LEU A 340 88.87 34.20 37.36
CA LEU A 340 89.82 33.45 38.18
C LEU A 340 90.97 32.86 37.33
N GLN A 341 90.68 32.37 36.13
CA GLN A 341 91.72 31.94 35.17
C GLN A 341 92.63 33.10 34.78
N SER A 342 92.07 34.29 34.54
CA SER A 342 92.86 35.51 34.25
C SER A 342 93.78 35.89 35.42
N GLN A 343 93.29 35.80 36.66
CA GLN A 343 94.09 36.02 37.87
C GLN A 343 95.18 34.94 38.05
N VAL A 344 94.89 33.68 37.73
CA VAL A 344 95.88 32.59 37.74
C VAL A 344 96.98 32.84 36.71
N VAL A 345 96.65 33.29 35.49
CA VAL A 345 97.64 33.67 34.48
C VAL A 345 98.51 34.84 34.97
N GLU A 346 97.92 35.86 35.60
CA GLU A 346 98.68 36.96 36.21
C GLU A 346 99.61 36.49 37.35
N MET A 347 99.16 35.55 38.18
CA MET A 347 99.99 34.93 39.22
C MET A 347 101.11 34.05 38.65
N VAL A 348 100.87 33.31 37.57
CA VAL A 348 101.91 32.54 36.87
C VAL A 348 102.98 33.48 36.31
N GLY A 349 102.60 34.59 35.65
CA GLY A 349 103.56 35.59 35.18
C GLY A 349 104.40 36.22 36.31
N LYS A 350 103.81 36.43 37.50
CA LYS A 350 104.55 36.86 38.70
C LYS A 350 105.51 35.78 39.21
N ILE A 351 105.11 34.51 39.18
CA ILE A 351 105.98 33.37 39.55
C ILE A 351 107.14 33.24 38.56
N GLU A 352 106.91 33.41 37.25
CA GLU A 352 107.96 33.39 36.22
C GLU A 352 108.96 34.55 36.42
N GLN A 353 108.49 35.76 36.74
CA GLN A 353 109.36 36.88 37.11
C GLN A 353 110.20 36.57 38.36
N ILE A 354 109.59 36.01 39.41
CA ILE A 354 110.29 35.61 40.64
C ILE A 354 111.32 34.50 40.34
N LEU A 355 111.00 33.52 39.51
CA LEU A 355 111.92 32.46 39.10
C LEU A 355 113.11 33.00 38.31
N ALA A 356 112.88 33.93 37.38
CA ALA A 356 113.95 34.62 36.66
C ALA A 356 114.84 35.46 37.61
N GLN A 357 114.24 36.10 38.60
CA GLN A 357 114.95 36.88 39.62
C GLN A 357 115.76 35.97 40.57
N VAL A 358 115.21 34.82 40.99
CA VAL A 358 115.91 33.78 41.76
C VAL A 358 117.06 33.18 40.95
N GLN A 359 116.88 32.92 39.65
CA GLN A 359 117.96 32.43 38.78
C GLN A 359 119.06 33.48 38.60
N SER A 360 118.71 34.77 38.52
CA SER A 360 119.69 35.87 38.52
C SER A 360 120.50 35.89 39.83
N TYR A 361 119.85 35.78 40.99
CA TYR A 361 120.54 35.69 42.28
C TYR A 361 121.37 34.39 42.42
N LYS A 362 120.93 33.28 41.83
CA LYS A 362 121.71 32.02 41.78
C LYS A 362 122.99 32.18 40.97
N ASN A 363 122.91 32.80 39.79
CA ASN A 363 124.09 33.10 38.97
C ASN A 363 125.07 34.02 39.72
N ALA A 364 124.57 35.08 40.37
CA ALA A 364 125.40 35.98 41.17
C ALA A 364 126.02 35.28 42.40
N ALA A 365 125.33 34.33 43.01
CA ALA A 365 125.88 33.52 44.10
C ALA A 365 126.98 32.54 43.61
N GLU A 366 126.83 31.97 42.42
CA GLU A 366 127.87 31.15 41.76
C GLU A 366 129.10 31.99 41.38
N GLU A 367 128.90 33.23 40.93
CA GLU A 367 129.99 34.18 40.66
C GLU A 367 130.75 34.58 41.93
N VAL A 368 130.04 34.84 43.04
CA VAL A 368 130.64 35.06 44.37
C VAL A 368 131.30 33.80 44.93
N GLU A 369 130.82 32.59 44.62
CA GLU A 369 131.46 31.33 45.00
C GLU A 369 132.78 31.11 44.22
N ILE A 370 132.81 31.45 42.93
CA ILE A 370 134.05 31.47 42.13
C ILE A 370 135.04 32.51 42.66
N GLU A 371 134.58 33.71 43.01
CA GLU A 371 135.42 34.76 43.60
C GLU A 371 135.99 34.32 44.97
N ARG A 372 135.15 33.75 45.84
CA ARG A 372 135.56 33.15 47.13
C ARG A 372 136.62 32.08 46.94
N ASP A 373 136.48 31.18 45.98
CA ASP A 373 137.42 30.08 45.78
C ASP A 373 138.74 30.54 45.11
N ASN A 374 138.70 31.63 44.34
CA ASN A 374 139.92 32.33 43.90
C ASN A 374 140.62 33.04 45.07
N ILE A 375 139.86 33.70 45.96
CA ILE A 375 140.38 34.30 47.20
C ILE A 375 140.99 33.22 48.11
N ARG A 376 140.36 32.04 48.24
CA ARG A 376 140.91 30.89 48.97
C ARG A 376 142.23 30.43 48.36
N LYS A 377 142.33 30.26 47.04
CA LYS A 377 143.61 29.91 46.38
C LYS A 377 144.69 30.96 46.66
N GLY A 378 144.37 32.25 46.55
CA GLY A 378 145.30 33.33 46.89
C GLY A 378 145.73 33.31 48.36
N TYR A 379 144.82 32.99 49.28
CA TYR A 379 145.14 32.80 50.70
C TYR A 379 146.04 31.57 50.92
N ASP A 380 145.75 30.44 50.29
CA ASP A 380 146.56 29.21 50.40
C ASP A 380 147.95 29.40 49.77
N GLU A 381 148.06 30.13 48.65
CA GLU A 381 149.34 30.55 48.05
C GLU A 381 150.14 31.47 48.98
N GLU A 382 149.52 32.49 49.58
CA GLU A 382 150.21 33.40 50.51
C GLU A 382 150.59 32.69 51.82
N LYS A 383 149.75 31.77 52.30
CA LYS A 383 150.06 30.90 53.43
C LYS A 383 151.26 30.00 53.12
N ASN A 384 151.33 29.38 51.95
CA ASN A 384 152.49 28.57 51.57
C ASN A 384 153.78 29.41 51.54
N LYS A 385 153.71 30.69 51.12
CA LYS A 385 154.85 31.62 51.23
C LYS A 385 155.21 31.93 52.69
N VAL A 386 154.23 32.04 53.59
CA VAL A 386 154.48 32.18 55.03
C VAL A 386 155.14 30.92 55.60
N ASP A 387 154.67 29.72 55.25
CA ASP A 387 155.26 28.44 55.68
C ASP A 387 156.73 28.31 55.15
N ASP A 388 157.01 28.70 53.91
CA ASP A 388 158.36 28.80 53.34
C ASP A 388 159.26 29.86 54.02
N LEU A 389 158.68 30.98 54.46
CA LEU A 389 159.37 32.04 55.20
C LEU A 389 159.64 31.62 56.65
N GLU A 390 158.73 30.91 57.31
CA GLU A 390 158.97 30.32 58.64
C GLU A 390 160.05 29.24 58.55
N SER A 391 160.07 28.43 57.49
CA SER A 391 161.15 27.49 57.18
C SER A 391 162.50 28.21 57.00
N HIS A 392 162.55 29.30 56.22
CA HIS A 392 163.76 30.14 56.11
C HIS A 392 164.19 30.76 57.46
N VAL A 393 163.25 31.20 58.29
CA VAL A 393 163.54 31.74 59.62
C VAL A 393 164.06 30.65 60.57
N ALA A 394 163.58 29.41 60.45
CA ALA A 394 164.11 28.27 61.18
C ALA A 394 165.53 27.90 60.71
N GLU A 395 165.80 27.91 59.40
CA GLU A 395 167.15 27.65 58.87
C GLU A 395 168.14 28.76 59.24
N LEU A 396 167.70 30.03 59.22
CA LEU A 396 168.49 31.17 59.68
C LEU A 396 168.79 31.12 61.18
N LYS A 397 167.83 30.68 62.01
CA LYS A 397 168.08 30.38 63.43
C LYS A 397 169.14 29.30 63.60
N LEU A 398 169.02 28.18 62.87
CA LEU A 398 170.00 27.08 62.92
C LEU A 398 171.41 27.55 62.51
N LYS A 399 171.53 28.36 61.45
CA LYS A 399 172.80 29.02 61.06
C LYS A 399 173.33 29.92 62.18
N ASN A 400 172.49 30.69 62.84
CA ASN A 400 172.91 31.58 63.93
C ASN A 400 173.39 30.80 65.17
N ASP A 401 172.75 29.68 65.52
CA ASP A 401 173.18 28.79 66.60
C ASP A 401 174.53 28.10 66.29
N ILE A 402 174.78 27.76 65.02
CA ILE A 402 176.08 27.24 64.55
C ILE A 402 177.16 28.34 64.68
N ILE A 403 176.89 29.55 64.18
CA ILE A 403 177.82 30.69 64.28
C ILE A 403 178.13 31.04 65.74
N MET A 404 177.13 31.00 66.63
CA MET A 404 177.33 31.23 68.07
C MET A 404 178.18 30.14 68.73
N LYS A 405 178.08 28.88 68.30
CA LYS A 405 179.00 27.81 68.73
C LYS A 405 180.42 28.05 68.23
N GLU A 406 180.61 28.38 66.97
CA GLU A 406 181.93 28.67 66.40
C GLU A 406 182.59 29.88 67.10
N PHE A 407 181.84 30.96 67.31
CA PHE A 407 182.31 32.14 68.06
C PHE A 407 182.72 31.80 69.50
N SER A 408 182.00 30.90 70.17
CA SER A 408 182.40 30.40 71.50
C SER A 408 183.69 29.57 71.48
N GLY A 409 183.92 28.79 70.41
CA GLY A 409 185.15 28.03 70.21
C GLY A 409 186.37 28.93 69.95
N GLU A 410 186.21 29.94 69.09
CA GLU A 410 187.29 30.87 68.75
C GLU A 410 187.65 31.78 69.93
N LYS A 411 186.66 32.21 70.72
CA LYS A 411 186.88 32.94 71.98
C LYS A 411 187.74 32.15 72.97
N ASN A 412 187.55 30.83 73.06
CA ASN A 412 188.34 29.97 73.95
C ASN A 412 189.77 29.75 73.42
N LYS A 413 190.00 29.76 72.10
CA LYS A 413 191.36 29.75 71.52
C LYS A 413 192.12 31.03 71.85
N VAL A 414 191.48 32.21 71.75
CA VAL A 414 192.09 33.50 72.07
C VAL A 414 192.56 33.54 73.53
N ALA A 415 191.69 33.17 74.48
CA ALA A 415 192.04 33.14 75.90
C ALA A 415 193.25 32.24 76.23
N ASN A 416 193.41 31.12 75.51
CA ASN A 416 194.56 30.22 75.68
C ASN A 416 195.87 30.82 75.11
N LEU A 417 195.78 31.62 74.03
CA LEU A 417 196.94 32.33 73.47
C LEU A 417 197.38 33.50 74.35
N GLU A 418 196.44 34.24 74.94
CA GLU A 418 196.75 35.32 75.90
C GLU A 418 197.50 34.79 77.13
N LEU A 419 197.15 33.59 77.61
CA LEU A 419 197.83 32.92 78.73
C LEU A 419 199.28 32.53 78.37
N GLN A 420 199.53 32.05 77.14
CA GLN A 420 200.88 31.74 76.65
C GLN A 420 201.75 33.01 76.48
N VAL A 421 201.15 34.15 76.09
CA VAL A 421 201.84 35.44 76.02
C VAL A 421 202.22 35.97 77.41
N ALA A 422 201.45 35.65 78.45
CA ALA A 422 201.80 35.98 79.84
C ALA A 422 203.05 35.21 80.32
N GLU A 423 203.10 33.88 80.13
CA GLU A 423 204.29 33.09 80.49
C GLU A 423 205.57 33.56 79.78
N LEU A 424 205.46 33.98 78.51
CA LEU A 424 206.62 34.45 77.75
C LEU A 424 207.15 35.79 78.28
N LYS A 425 206.31 36.66 78.83
CA LYS A 425 206.77 37.88 79.52
C LYS A 425 207.55 37.56 80.79
N GLU A 426 207.01 36.69 81.65
CA GLU A 426 207.64 36.32 82.92
C GLU A 426 209.03 35.69 82.71
N LYS A 427 209.19 34.88 81.65
CA LYS A 427 210.49 34.29 81.26
C LYS A 427 211.50 35.33 80.79
N ILE A 428 211.06 36.41 80.14
CA ILE A 428 211.93 37.53 79.72
C ILE A 428 212.36 38.40 80.90
N GLU A 429 211.45 38.67 81.85
CA GLU A 429 211.71 39.53 83.01
C GLU A 429 212.70 38.87 83.99
N ASN A 430 212.57 37.55 84.21
CA ASN A 430 213.57 36.78 84.97
C ASN A 430 214.96 36.76 84.28
N ALA A 431 215.02 36.58 82.96
CA ALA A 431 216.29 36.61 82.22
C ALA A 431 217.00 37.98 82.29
N ALA A 432 216.24 39.08 82.42
CA ALA A 432 216.80 40.41 82.65
C ALA A 432 217.41 40.56 84.06
N ALA A 433 216.78 39.98 85.08
CA ALA A 433 217.29 39.98 86.45
C ALA A 433 218.62 39.19 86.57
N ASP A 434 218.70 38.02 85.96
CA ASP A 434 219.94 37.21 85.96
C ASP A 434 221.10 37.92 85.24
N LEU A 435 220.84 38.64 84.14
CA LEU A 435 221.87 39.44 83.45
C LEU A 435 222.41 40.62 84.28
N ILE A 436 221.58 41.22 85.15
CA ILE A 436 222.02 42.26 86.09
C ILE A 436 222.86 41.63 87.21
N LYS A 437 222.43 40.48 87.73
CA LYS A 437 223.14 39.73 88.78
C LYS A 437 224.51 39.25 88.31
N MET A 438 224.57 38.61 87.14
CA MET A 438 225.81 38.18 86.47
C MET A 438 226.80 39.32 86.22
N ARG A 439 226.32 40.54 85.94
CA ARG A 439 227.20 41.72 85.83
C ARG A 439 227.80 42.11 87.18
N SER A 440 227.00 42.11 88.25
CA SER A 440 227.47 42.42 89.60
C SER A 440 228.48 41.39 90.15
N GLU A 441 228.36 40.12 89.74
CA GLU A 441 229.33 39.07 90.06
C GLU A 441 230.59 39.19 89.21
N LYS A 442 230.47 39.49 87.91
CA LYS A 442 231.63 39.75 87.02
C LYS A 442 232.53 40.87 87.55
N ASP A 443 231.96 41.97 88.02
CA ASP A 443 232.73 43.10 88.52
C ASP A 443 233.42 42.78 89.88
N LYS A 444 232.81 41.91 90.72
CA LYS A 444 233.47 41.36 91.91
C LYS A 444 234.60 40.38 91.57
N VAL A 445 234.41 39.51 90.59
CA VAL A 445 235.41 38.53 90.12
C VAL A 445 236.65 39.21 89.55
N ASN A 446 236.51 40.39 88.93
CA ASN A 446 237.66 41.16 88.46
C ASN A 446 238.53 41.71 89.60
N GLU A 447 237.94 42.19 90.70
CA GLU A 447 238.72 42.73 91.81
C GLU A 447 239.36 41.61 92.66
N THR A 448 238.63 40.50 92.90
CA THR A 448 239.21 39.35 93.60
C THR A 448 240.28 38.60 92.80
N ASN A 449 240.26 38.66 91.46
CA ASN A 449 241.37 38.14 90.65
C ASN A 449 242.68 38.93 90.86
N LYS A 450 242.64 40.26 91.05
CA LYS A 450 243.85 41.02 91.42
C LYS A 450 244.40 40.58 92.77
N GLU A 451 243.50 40.38 93.75
CA GLU A 451 243.90 39.90 95.08
C GLU A 451 244.52 38.50 95.01
N LEU A 452 243.96 37.60 94.19
CA LEU A 452 244.49 36.25 93.97
C LEU A 452 245.88 36.24 93.30
N GLU A 453 246.15 37.10 92.31
CA GLU A 453 247.50 37.22 91.75
C GLU A 453 248.51 37.70 92.82
N SER A 454 248.12 38.65 93.66
CA SER A 454 248.97 39.13 94.78
C SER A 454 249.23 38.04 95.84
N GLY A 455 248.23 37.20 96.12
CA GLY A 455 248.35 36.09 97.08
C GLY A 455 249.18 34.92 96.56
N LEU A 456 249.11 34.63 95.25
CA LEU A 456 249.87 33.54 94.63
C LEU A 456 251.38 33.82 94.67
N ASP A 457 251.80 35.08 94.50
CA ASP A 457 253.21 35.46 94.57
C ASP A 457 253.78 35.46 96.01
N VAL A 458 252.94 35.65 97.03
CA VAL A 458 253.30 35.41 98.44
C VAL A 458 253.41 33.91 98.74
N THR A 459 252.45 33.11 98.25
CA THR A 459 252.40 31.66 98.48
C THR A 459 253.58 30.93 97.81
N ARG A 460 254.09 31.45 96.69
CA ARG A 460 255.30 30.92 96.04
C ARG A 460 256.58 31.16 96.85
N ARG A 461 256.63 32.24 97.64
CA ARG A 461 257.78 32.59 98.50
C ARG A 461 257.82 31.76 99.80
N SER A 462 256.68 31.40 100.38
CA SER A 462 256.63 30.52 101.57
C SER A 462 256.95 29.05 101.24
N LEU A 463 256.65 28.59 100.02
CA LEU A 463 257.05 27.25 99.57
C LEU A 463 258.59 27.11 99.52
N ILE A 464 259.30 28.10 98.97
CA ILE A 464 260.77 28.09 98.90
C ILE A 464 261.41 28.00 100.30
N ALA A 465 260.87 28.71 101.29
CA ALA A 465 261.36 28.64 102.67
C ALA A 465 261.13 27.26 103.31
N THR A 466 259.98 26.62 103.07
CA THR A 466 259.65 25.31 103.64
C THR A 466 260.38 24.14 102.96
N GLU A 467 260.82 24.29 101.70
CA GLU A 467 261.75 23.31 101.09
C GLU A 467 263.14 23.35 101.75
N GLN A 468 263.64 24.53 102.14
CA GLN A 468 264.94 24.65 102.82
C GLN A 468 264.93 24.02 104.22
N GLU A 469 263.83 24.13 104.97
CA GLU A 469 263.67 23.42 106.26
C GLU A 469 263.49 21.91 106.08
N ARG A 470 262.71 21.48 105.08
CA ARG A 470 262.46 20.05 104.79
C ARG A 470 263.76 19.28 104.58
N ASP A 471 264.70 19.81 103.81
CA ASP A 471 265.89 19.05 103.43
C ASP A 471 267.01 19.12 104.48
N ASP A 472 267.02 20.13 105.35
CA ASP A 472 267.80 20.11 106.61
C ASP A 472 267.22 19.10 107.63
N LEU A 473 265.89 18.91 107.65
CA LEU A 473 265.24 17.82 108.38
C LEU A 473 265.51 16.43 107.78
N ARG A 474 265.63 16.32 106.45
CA ARG A 474 266.00 15.06 105.75
C ARG A 474 267.39 14.60 106.20
N ALA A 475 268.36 15.50 106.23
CA ALA A 475 269.72 15.24 106.73
C ALA A 475 269.75 14.77 108.21
N LYS A 476 268.70 15.06 108.99
CA LYS A 476 268.53 14.64 110.39
C LYS A 476 267.69 13.35 110.54
N PHE A 477 266.88 12.99 109.55
CA PHE A 477 266.13 11.73 109.55
C PHE A 477 267.00 10.52 109.16
N GLU A 478 267.86 10.69 108.15
CA GLU A 478 268.68 9.61 107.60
C GLU A 478 269.78 9.14 108.55
N SER A 479 270.18 9.96 109.53
CA SER A 479 271.05 9.55 110.65
C SER A 479 270.34 8.80 111.79
N SER A 480 269.00 8.86 111.84
CA SER A 480 268.19 8.32 112.95
C SER A 480 267.60 6.93 112.66
N CYS A 481 267.22 6.67 111.40
CA CYS A 481 266.58 5.41 111.00
C CYS A 481 267.48 4.15 111.17
N VAL A 482 268.78 4.35 111.38
CA VAL A 482 269.77 3.30 111.68
C VAL A 482 269.42 2.48 112.94
N ASN A 483 268.75 3.09 113.94
CA ASN A 483 268.61 2.48 115.27
C ASN A 483 267.27 1.75 115.52
N SER A 484 266.17 2.16 114.89
CA SER A 484 264.82 1.71 115.28
C SER A 484 264.51 0.25 114.92
N LYS A 485 265.15 -0.29 113.87
CA LYS A 485 264.83 -1.61 113.30
C LYS A 485 265.15 -2.82 114.21
N GLN A 486 265.80 -2.64 115.35
CA GLN A 486 266.15 -3.71 116.27
C GLN A 486 265.01 -4.14 117.23
N ALA A 487 263.92 -3.39 117.35
CA ALA A 487 262.96 -3.57 118.44
C ALA A 487 261.71 -4.44 118.13
N PHE A 488 261.27 -4.57 116.87
CA PHE A 488 259.94 -5.13 116.54
C PHE A 488 259.88 -6.67 116.47
N GLU A 489 261.02 -7.37 116.39
CA GLU A 489 261.09 -8.85 116.32
C GLU A 489 260.42 -9.56 117.52
N LEU A 490 260.37 -8.94 118.70
CA LEU A 490 260.13 -9.66 119.97
C LEU A 490 258.67 -9.85 120.42
N LEU A 491 257.66 -9.21 119.78
CA LEU A 491 256.35 -9.00 120.43
C LEU A 491 255.10 -9.60 119.78
N LYS A 492 255.17 -10.24 118.59
CA LYS A 492 253.94 -10.60 117.82
C LYS A 492 253.35 -12.01 118.07
N SER A 493 254.08 -12.98 118.61
CA SER A 493 253.64 -14.39 118.64
C SER A 493 252.61 -14.71 119.76
N THR A 494 251.27 -14.64 119.48
CA THR A 494 250.17 -14.82 120.49
C THR A 494 248.82 -15.52 120.07
N ALA A 495 247.67 -14.83 119.89
CA ALA A 495 246.29 -15.38 120.17
C ALA A 495 245.19 -15.32 119.04
N ALA A 496 244.00 -15.94 119.25
CA ALA A 496 242.98 -16.27 118.19
C ALA A 496 241.48 -16.66 118.63
N HIS A 497 240.46 -16.85 117.68
CA HIS A 497 239.23 -17.82 117.57
C HIS A 497 237.59 -17.43 117.43
N LEU A 498 236.65 -17.97 116.47
CA LEU A 498 235.03 -18.28 116.37
C LEU A 498 233.82 -17.81 115.26
N SER A 499 232.51 -18.38 115.06
CA SER A 499 231.24 -18.11 114.05
C SER A 499 229.73 -18.85 114.21
N LYS A 500 228.46 -18.98 113.50
CA LYS A 500 227.51 -18.72 112.21
C LYS A 500 225.86 -19.23 112.09
N GLU A 501 224.89 -18.88 111.09
CA GLU A 501 223.57 -19.57 110.37
C GLU A 501 221.88 -19.31 110.35
N SER A 502 220.94 -19.55 109.27
CA SER A 502 219.30 -19.57 109.15
C SER A 502 218.33 -19.80 107.78
N LEU A 503 216.89 -20.07 107.67
CA LEU A 503 215.78 -20.12 106.46
C LEU A 503 214.14 -20.55 106.67
N GLU A 504 212.92 -20.75 105.90
CA GLU A 504 211.99 -20.55 104.57
C GLU A 504 210.37 -21.09 104.43
N LEU A 505 209.35 -20.85 103.41
CA LEU A 505 207.88 -21.51 103.09
C LEU A 505 206.70 -21.07 101.91
N THR A 506 205.47 -21.74 101.54
CA THR A 506 204.37 -21.54 100.32
C THR A 506 202.72 -22.03 100.21
N PRO A 507 201.76 -21.83 99.13
CA PRO A 507 200.14 -21.99 98.96
C PRO A 507 199.17 -22.52 97.66
N ARG A 508 197.72 -22.47 97.50
CA ARG A 508 196.63 -23.02 96.39
C ARG A 508 195.00 -22.51 96.33
N SER A 509 193.75 -22.68 95.58
CA SER A 509 192.81 -23.24 94.35
C SER A 509 191.21 -22.71 94.20
N GLU A 510 189.98 -22.97 93.45
CA GLU A 510 189.10 -23.75 92.33
C GLU A 510 187.57 -23.13 91.89
N LYS A 511 186.35 -23.46 91.17
CA LYS A 511 185.37 -24.52 90.41
C LYS A 511 184.13 -24.20 89.26
N LYS A 512 182.75 -24.65 89.16
CA LYS A 512 181.67 -24.78 87.91
C LYS A 512 180.05 -24.28 87.77
N HIS A 513 178.96 -24.98 87.15
CA HIS A 513 177.62 -24.55 86.33
C HIS A 513 176.17 -25.34 86.38
N GLU A 514 174.96 -24.85 85.84
CA GLU A 514 173.69 -25.50 85.14
C GLU A 514 172.14 -25.16 85.48
N GLU A 515 171.07 -25.91 85.02
CA GLU A 515 169.69 -25.47 84.46
C GLU A 515 168.29 -25.70 85.23
N GLU A 516 167.11 -25.75 84.52
CA GLU A 516 165.69 -25.30 84.85
C GLU A 516 164.63 -26.28 85.51
N ILE A 517 163.45 -25.74 85.91
CA ILE A 517 162.12 -26.32 86.31
C ILE A 517 161.99 -27.19 87.61
N GLN A 518 161.19 -26.69 88.58
CA GLN A 518 160.04 -27.38 89.25
C GLN A 518 159.32 -26.41 90.23
N SER A 519 158.11 -26.74 90.70
CA SER A 519 157.46 -26.11 91.86
C SER A 519 158.18 -26.43 93.20
N PHE A 520 157.87 -25.65 94.25
CA PHE A 520 158.40 -25.67 95.64
C PHE A 520 159.69 -24.87 95.91
N ALA A 521 159.52 -23.63 96.41
CA ALA A 521 160.53 -22.93 97.24
C ALA A 521 159.98 -21.81 98.15
N GLU A 522 158.65 -21.70 98.38
CA GLU A 522 158.03 -20.58 99.13
C GLU A 522 158.37 -20.49 100.64
N GLU A 523 159.27 -21.34 101.17
CA GLU A 523 159.54 -21.45 102.62
C GLU A 523 161.03 -21.46 103.03
N LEU A 524 161.99 -21.29 102.09
CA LEU A 524 163.42 -21.58 102.33
C LEU A 524 164.30 -20.42 102.86
N GLU A 525 163.70 -19.40 103.50
CA GLU A 525 164.35 -18.57 104.55
C GLU A 525 163.32 -18.11 105.62
N ALA A 526 162.20 -18.85 105.77
CA ALA A 526 161.42 -18.80 107.02
C ALA A 526 162.10 -19.62 108.13
N ILE A 527 162.95 -20.59 107.75
CA ILE A 527 163.70 -21.47 108.65
C ILE A 527 165.21 -21.35 108.39
N LYS A 528 165.77 -20.17 108.71
CA LYS A 528 167.16 -20.08 109.15
C LYS A 528 167.33 -19.40 110.51
N GLU A 529 166.35 -18.64 111.01
CA GLU A 529 166.28 -18.29 112.44
C GLU A 529 165.04 -18.81 113.20
N ALA A 530 164.80 -20.11 112.98
CA ALA A 530 164.44 -21.00 114.09
C ALA A 530 165.67 -21.71 114.70
N PHE A 531 166.90 -21.39 114.26
CA PHE A 531 168.12 -22.10 114.69
C PHE A 531 168.57 -21.74 116.11
N LYS A 532 168.21 -20.56 116.62
CA LYS A 532 168.34 -20.19 118.04
C LYS A 532 167.23 -20.79 118.94
N VAL A 533 166.33 -21.59 118.38
CA VAL A 533 165.24 -22.31 119.09
C VAL A 533 165.31 -23.83 118.87
N LYS A 534 166.03 -24.29 117.84
CA LYS A 534 166.23 -25.72 117.48
C LYS A 534 166.75 -26.62 118.61
N ASP A 535 167.75 -26.15 119.37
CA ASP A 535 168.74 -27.07 119.97
C ASP A 535 168.38 -27.71 121.33
N GLU A 536 167.29 -27.31 122.01
CA GLU A 536 167.00 -27.79 123.38
C GLU A 536 165.81 -28.75 123.55
N MET A 537 165.23 -29.32 122.47
CA MET A 537 164.28 -30.45 122.63
C MET A 537 164.45 -31.63 121.66
N VAL A 538 164.95 -31.40 120.44
CA VAL A 538 165.18 -32.53 119.50
C VAL A 538 166.42 -33.35 119.90
N ASP A 539 167.34 -32.79 120.70
CA ASP A 539 168.51 -33.54 121.19
C ASP A 539 168.16 -34.69 122.17
N ASP A 540 166.92 -34.73 122.71
CA ASP A 540 166.44 -35.89 123.49
C ASP A 540 165.47 -36.81 122.74
N MET A 541 164.53 -36.30 121.92
CA MET A 541 163.65 -37.20 121.13
C MET A 541 164.41 -38.03 120.08
N LYS A 542 165.62 -37.59 119.69
CA LYS A 542 166.59 -38.38 118.90
C LYS A 542 166.96 -39.74 119.53
N LYS A 543 166.69 -39.96 120.82
CA LYS A 543 166.92 -41.25 121.52
C LYS A 543 165.75 -42.25 121.49
N GLN A 544 164.50 -41.84 121.26
CA GLN A 544 163.36 -42.68 121.67
C GLN A 544 162.78 -43.62 120.60
N VAL A 545 162.35 -43.12 119.42
CA VAL A 545 161.53 -43.92 118.48
C VAL A 545 162.31 -44.48 117.28
N VAL A 546 163.61 -44.74 117.51
CA VAL A 546 164.39 -45.76 116.75
C VAL A 546 163.84 -47.18 117.00
N SER A 547 162.85 -47.31 117.90
CA SER A 547 162.15 -48.53 118.33
C SER A 547 160.93 -48.94 117.50
N LEU A 548 160.35 -48.06 116.68
CA LEU A 548 159.11 -48.30 115.92
C LEU A 548 159.13 -47.58 114.56
N GLN A 549 159.44 -48.17 113.41
CA GLN A 549 160.03 -49.43 112.93
C GLN A 549 159.98 -49.24 111.39
N ARG A 550 160.93 -49.68 110.55
CA ARG A 550 161.52 -51.03 110.44
C ARG A 550 160.50 -52.15 110.17
N SER A 551 159.25 -51.80 109.85
CA SER A 551 158.15 -52.69 109.47
C SER A 551 157.04 -51.87 108.82
N VAL A 552 156.49 -52.19 107.64
CA VAL A 552 156.87 -53.12 106.56
C VAL A 552 156.38 -52.39 105.29
N SER A 553 157.28 -51.96 104.40
CA SER A 553 157.78 -52.68 103.22
C SER A 553 156.77 -52.81 102.06
N ASP A 554 157.23 -52.32 100.91
CA ASP A 554 156.95 -52.78 99.54
C ASP A 554 155.78 -52.18 98.71
N ALA A 555 156.21 -51.54 97.60
CA ALA A 555 155.57 -51.50 96.27
C ALA A 555 154.41 -50.50 96.00
N HIS A 556 154.31 -49.88 94.80
CA HIS A 556 155.29 -49.78 93.70
C HIS A 556 155.14 -48.51 92.81
N LYS A 557 156.29 -48.06 92.30
CA LYS A 557 156.60 -47.22 91.11
C LYS A 557 155.47 -46.69 90.20
N GLY A 558 155.64 -45.44 89.74
CA GLY A 558 155.14 -44.94 88.45
C GLY A 558 154.39 -43.60 88.54
N LYS A 559 155.06 -42.48 88.31
CA LYS A 559 154.44 -41.13 88.39
C LYS A 559 153.54 -40.83 87.19
N ASN A 560 152.55 -39.98 87.41
CA ASN A 560 151.54 -39.52 86.44
C ASN A 560 151.05 -38.10 86.83
N MET A 561 150.09 -37.54 86.08
CA MET A 561 149.18 -36.43 86.47
C MET A 561 149.75 -34.99 86.49
N TRP A 562 149.08 -33.91 86.02
CA TRP A 562 147.69 -33.61 85.54
C TRP A 562 146.55 -33.67 86.60
N THR A 563 145.58 -32.77 86.71
CA THR A 563 145.06 -31.69 85.81
C THR A 563 145.01 -30.37 86.64
N GLY A 564 144.28 -29.25 86.43
CA GLY A 564 143.16 -28.84 85.56
C GLY A 564 141.76 -29.22 86.07
N ILE A 565 140.70 -28.75 85.38
CA ILE A 565 139.24 -28.97 85.65
C ILE A 565 138.72 -28.13 86.85
N SER A 566 137.67 -27.28 86.80
CA SER A 566 136.39 -27.14 86.04
C SER A 566 135.17 -27.85 86.68
N SER A 567 134.07 -27.09 86.82
CA SER A 567 132.66 -27.56 86.80
C SER A 567 132.30 -28.90 87.47
N ALA A 568 131.80 -28.87 88.72
CA ALA A 568 131.00 -29.96 89.29
C ALA A 568 130.07 -29.52 90.44
N THR A 569 128.90 -28.94 90.13
CA THR A 569 127.74 -29.01 91.03
C THR A 569 126.76 -30.05 90.50
N ALA A 570 127.05 -31.31 90.82
CA ALA A 570 125.98 -32.17 91.29
C ALA A 570 125.78 -31.88 92.79
N ILE A 571 124.60 -32.22 93.32
CA ILE A 571 124.22 -32.13 94.75
C ILE A 571 123.78 -30.73 95.23
N LEU A 572 122.46 -30.65 95.49
CA LEU A 572 121.72 -29.79 96.44
C LEU A 572 121.70 -28.24 96.30
N ALA A 573 120.51 -27.79 95.90
CA ALA A 573 119.62 -26.91 96.68
C ALA A 573 119.99 -25.44 96.99
N ALA A 574 119.29 -24.57 96.25
CA ALA A 574 118.62 -23.34 96.72
C ALA A 574 119.45 -22.10 97.09
N ALA A 575 118.72 -20.97 97.09
CA ALA A 575 119.03 -19.68 97.71
C ALA A 575 120.18 -18.82 97.12
N LEU A 576 120.08 -17.48 97.08
CA LEU A 576 118.92 -16.60 97.29
C LEU A 576 119.13 -15.23 96.58
N THR A 577 118.03 -14.47 96.49
CA THR A 577 117.88 -13.02 96.23
C THR A 577 119.13 -12.13 96.42
N ALA A 578 119.47 -11.21 95.50
CA ALA A 578 118.69 -10.06 95.02
C ALA A 578 118.42 -8.96 96.08
N TYR A 579 119.08 -7.80 95.94
CA TYR A 579 118.71 -6.52 96.56
C TYR A 579 119.24 -5.40 95.64
N ILE A 580 118.52 -4.39 95.11
CA ILE A 580 117.35 -3.57 95.49
C ILE A 580 117.74 -2.16 96.00
N ALA A 581 117.15 -1.16 95.32
CA ALA A 581 116.80 0.19 95.76
C ALA A 581 117.85 1.32 95.87
N LYS A 582 117.38 2.50 95.39
CA LYS A 582 117.48 3.88 95.94
C LYS A 582 118.87 4.43 96.32
N GLY A 583 119.27 5.63 95.89
CA GLY A 583 118.61 6.64 95.06
C GLY A 583 118.68 8.05 95.65
N ARG A 584 118.84 9.03 94.77
CA ARG A 584 118.49 10.45 94.93
C ARG A 584 118.38 11.07 93.54
#